data_AF-A0A2D3VHL1-F1
#
_entry.id   AF-A0A2D3VHL1-F1
#
_cell.length_a   1.000
_cell.length_b   1.000
_cell.length_c   1.000
_cell.angle_alpha   90.00
_cell.angle_beta   90.00
_cell.angle_gamma   90.00
#
_symmetry.space_group_name_H-M   'P 1'
#
loop_
_entity.id
_entity.type
_entity.pdbx_description
1 polymer ?
#
loop_
_entity_poly.entity_id
_entity_poly.type
_entity_poly.pdbx_seq_one_letter_code
_entity_poly.pdbx_strand_id
1 'polypeptide(L)'
;MDSTAPMIDRGQRVLAITWGTWSPAALIVCLRVYARLRSKAFGFDDGCIILALLISLLGAVCNVFEVHYGFGKSVSALTENGVEHLVHWAYVSEIQAVVGVMITKISVCWFVLRLLGPTHRWMRMVIWACMGLSFATALMYVLSQAFVCIPLEAYWNPRVHGRCISKQTISDILLPTNITNVVTEFTCAALPFYLISHLQMKSSDKKLLLVLIAFGFLDASTSIAQAVLVREYATASGPDLVYPTYWVIVNQNFSIVVASAPGCWHFIRLMNGHVKQIRSSSQKTTSTSSSQRRLGVNKASVALKKIEDRQYSMGDHKYGELDDRSVATSV
;
A
#
# COMPACT_ATOMS: atom_id res chain seq x y z
N MET A 1 18.87 -23.57 33.36
CA MET A 1 19.24 -22.31 34.02
C MET A 1 19.24 -21.23 32.96
N ASP A 2 18.09 -20.59 32.80
CA ASP A 2 17.91 -19.18 32.40
C ASP A 2 16.40 -18.89 32.54
N SER A 3 15.93 -18.99 33.78
CA SER A 3 14.51 -19.00 34.13
C SER A 3 13.99 -17.61 34.49
N THR A 4 14.74 -16.56 34.13
CA THR A 4 14.47 -15.16 34.49
C THR A 4 14.69 -14.19 33.32
N ALA A 5 14.48 -14.62 32.07
CA ALA A 5 14.12 -13.66 31.03
C ALA A 5 12.80 -13.01 31.48
N PRO A 6 12.73 -11.68 31.64
CA PRO A 6 11.70 -11.06 32.46
C PRO A 6 10.31 -11.37 31.88
N MET A 7 9.42 -11.95 32.69
CA MET A 7 8.03 -12.29 32.32
C MET A 7 7.21 -11.06 31.86
N ILE A 8 7.75 -9.85 32.00
CA ILE A 8 7.22 -8.58 31.52
C ILE A 8 7.48 -8.38 30.00
N ASP A 9 8.42 -9.12 29.39
CA ASP A 9 8.93 -8.89 28.04
C ASP A 9 7.99 -9.38 26.91
N ARG A 10 7.38 -10.57 27.03
CA ARG A 10 6.60 -11.16 25.93
C ARG A 10 5.33 -10.39 25.57
N GLY A 11 4.51 -10.03 26.57
CA GLY A 11 3.28 -9.25 26.34
C GLY A 11 3.57 -7.85 25.81
N GLN A 12 4.60 -7.18 26.33
CA GLN A 12 5.04 -5.88 25.80
C GLN A 12 5.54 -5.97 24.36
N ARG A 13 6.21 -7.08 23.98
CA ARG A 13 6.61 -7.33 22.59
C ARG A 13 5.41 -7.46 21.65
N VAL A 14 4.30 -8.10 22.09
CA VAL A 14 3.04 -8.14 21.31
C VAL A 14 2.55 -6.73 21.03
N LEU A 15 2.52 -5.85 22.03
CA LEU A 15 2.07 -4.47 21.87
C LEU A 15 3.03 -3.65 20.99
N ALA A 16 4.34 -3.83 21.18
CA ALA A 16 5.35 -3.16 20.36
C ALA A 16 5.20 -3.54 18.87
N ILE A 17 4.97 -4.82 18.57
CA ILE A 17 4.72 -5.29 17.21
C ILE A 17 3.38 -4.77 16.69
N THR A 18 2.33 -4.81 17.51
CA THR A 18 0.98 -4.33 17.16
C THR A 18 1.03 -2.87 16.72
N TRP A 19 1.50 -1.98 17.59
CA TRP A 19 1.55 -0.55 17.28
C TRP A 19 2.64 -0.20 16.26
N GLY A 20 3.77 -0.93 16.29
CA GLY A 20 4.88 -0.75 15.35
C GLY A 20 4.53 -1.12 13.91
N THR A 21 3.62 -2.08 13.69
CA THR A 21 3.13 -2.45 12.36
C THR A 21 1.87 -1.69 11.96
N TRP A 22 0.99 -1.37 12.91
CA TRP A 22 -0.23 -0.61 12.65
C TRP A 22 0.06 0.84 12.24
N SER A 23 1.00 1.50 12.92
CA SER A 23 1.36 2.90 12.64
C SER A 23 1.80 3.15 11.18
N PRO A 24 2.76 2.41 10.60
CA PRO A 24 3.11 2.57 9.19
C PRO A 24 1.96 2.20 8.25
N ALA A 25 1.14 1.20 8.59
CA ALA A 25 -0.05 0.86 7.81
C ALA A 25 -1.05 2.04 7.76
N ALA A 26 -1.33 2.65 8.92
CA ALA A 26 -2.19 3.82 9.02
C ALA A 26 -1.64 5.00 8.21
N LEU A 27 -0.34 5.30 8.33
CA LEU A 27 0.32 6.37 7.56
C LEU A 27 0.18 6.16 6.04
N ILE A 28 0.41 4.93 5.57
CA ILE A 28 0.33 4.60 4.14
C ILE A 28 -1.12 4.68 3.63
N VAL A 29 -2.10 4.23 4.42
CA VAL A 29 -3.53 4.36 4.09
C VAL A 29 -3.96 5.83 4.07
N CYS A 30 -3.54 6.64 5.04
CA CYS A 30 -3.82 8.08 5.05
C CYS A 30 -3.23 8.76 3.80
N LEU A 31 -1.99 8.42 3.43
CA LEU A 31 -1.37 8.91 2.20
C LEU A 31 -2.16 8.49 0.96
N ARG A 32 -2.62 7.23 0.90
CA ARG A 32 -3.47 6.72 -0.19
C ARG A 32 -4.77 7.51 -0.31
N VAL A 33 -5.47 7.73 0.81
CA VAL A 33 -6.74 8.45 0.84
C VAL A 33 -6.53 9.89 0.38
N TYR A 34 -5.52 10.58 0.92
CA TYR A 34 -5.17 11.94 0.50
C TYR A 34 -4.87 12.03 -1.01
N ALA A 35 -4.04 11.11 -1.50
CA ALA A 35 -3.70 10.96 -2.91
C ALA A 35 -4.93 10.79 -3.82
N ARG A 36 -5.86 9.92 -3.42
CA ARG A 36 -7.08 9.59 -4.16
C ARG A 36 -8.11 10.70 -4.15
N LEU A 37 -8.29 11.36 -3.00
CA LEU A 37 -9.14 12.54 -2.88
C LEU A 37 -8.62 13.68 -3.74
N ARG A 38 -7.30 13.94 -3.72
CA ARG A 38 -6.69 15.00 -4.54
C ARG A 38 -6.83 14.74 -6.04
N SER A 39 -6.80 13.47 -6.43
CA SER A 39 -6.95 13.02 -7.82
C SER A 39 -8.41 12.82 -8.25
N LYS A 40 -9.40 13.07 -7.37
CA LYS A 40 -10.83 12.77 -7.59
C LYS A 40 -11.08 11.33 -8.06
N ALA A 41 -10.26 10.39 -7.58
CA ALA A 41 -10.27 8.99 -8.00
C ALA A 41 -10.63 8.05 -6.84
N PHE A 42 -11.36 8.55 -5.86
CA PHE A 42 -11.80 7.76 -4.71
C PHE A 42 -12.74 6.65 -5.19
N GLY A 43 -12.38 5.40 -4.89
CA GLY A 43 -13.13 4.23 -5.30
C GLY A 43 -13.62 3.40 -4.14
N PHE A 44 -14.44 2.39 -4.45
CA PHE A 44 -14.92 1.41 -3.47
C PHE A 44 -13.77 0.69 -2.74
N ASP A 45 -12.67 0.43 -3.44
CA ASP A 45 -11.46 -0.18 -2.88
C ASP A 45 -10.83 0.66 -1.75
N ASP A 46 -10.90 1.99 -1.87
CA ASP A 46 -10.39 2.93 -0.86
C ASP A 46 -11.29 2.92 0.39
N GLY A 47 -12.60 2.77 0.24
CA GLY A 47 -13.52 2.55 1.37
C GLY A 47 -13.23 1.24 2.10
N CYS A 48 -13.04 0.15 1.35
CA CYS A 48 -12.71 -1.15 1.93
C CYS A 48 -11.38 -1.15 2.70
N ILE A 49 -10.34 -0.47 2.20
CA ILE A 49 -9.04 -0.46 2.90
C ILE A 49 -9.08 0.41 4.18
N ILE A 50 -9.87 1.49 4.18
CA ILE A 50 -10.13 2.27 5.40
C ILE A 50 -10.86 1.40 6.42
N LEU A 51 -11.88 0.66 6.00
CA LEU A 51 -12.60 -0.26 6.88
C LEU A 51 -11.67 -1.35 7.44
N ALA A 52 -10.80 -1.93 6.61
CA ALA A 52 -9.80 -2.91 7.05
C ALA A 52 -8.84 -2.33 8.10
N LEU A 53 -8.40 -1.07 7.94
CA LEU A 53 -7.55 -0.39 8.93
C LEU A 53 -8.28 -0.14 10.25
N LEU A 54 -9.57 0.24 10.20
CA LEU A 54 -10.37 0.42 11.42
C LEU A 54 -10.59 -0.91 12.13
N ILE A 55 -10.82 -1.99 11.39
CA ILE A 55 -10.91 -3.34 11.94
C ILE A 55 -9.57 -3.75 12.55
N SER A 56 -8.42 -3.48 11.91
CA SER A 56 -7.12 -3.79 12.51
C SER A 56 -6.83 -2.95 13.77
N LEU A 57 -7.35 -1.72 13.86
CA LEU A 57 -7.31 -0.92 15.08
C LEU A 57 -8.13 -1.56 16.21
N LEU A 58 -9.33 -2.08 15.92
CA LEU A 58 -10.11 -2.82 16.92
C LEU A 58 -9.34 -4.04 17.44
N GLY A 59 -8.61 -4.73 16.56
CA GLY A 59 -7.71 -5.82 16.95
C GLY A 59 -6.56 -5.35 17.84
N ALA A 60 -5.94 -4.22 17.49
CA ALA A 60 -4.90 -3.64 18.32
C ALA A 60 -5.40 -3.31 19.74
N VAL A 61 -6.64 -2.82 19.86
CA VAL A 61 -7.28 -2.60 21.16
C VAL A 61 -7.55 -3.91 21.89
N CYS A 62 -8.02 -4.96 21.20
CA CYS A 62 -8.19 -6.29 21.80
C CYS A 62 -6.86 -6.83 22.34
N ASN A 63 -5.77 -6.71 21.59
CA ASN A 63 -4.43 -7.13 22.03
C ASN A 63 -3.97 -6.38 23.31
N VAL A 64 -4.35 -5.12 23.50
CA VAL A 64 -4.08 -4.37 24.74
C VAL A 64 -4.79 -5.03 25.92
N PHE A 65 -6.06 -5.40 25.76
CA PHE A 65 -6.81 -6.11 26.80
C PHE A 65 -6.24 -7.52 27.04
N GLU A 66 -5.91 -8.28 26.00
CA GLU A 66 -5.27 -9.59 26.13
C GLU A 66 -3.99 -9.50 26.98
N VAL A 67 -3.09 -8.57 26.66
CA VAL A 67 -1.85 -8.38 27.43
C VAL A 67 -2.14 -7.91 28.86
N HIS A 68 -3.16 -7.07 29.06
CA HIS A 68 -3.58 -6.64 30.39
C HIS A 68 -4.04 -7.82 31.27
N TYR A 69 -4.85 -8.72 30.71
CA TYR A 69 -5.34 -9.92 31.41
C TYR A 69 -4.30 -11.06 31.50
N GLY A 70 -3.14 -10.90 30.87
CA GLY A 70 -1.96 -11.72 31.11
C GLY A 70 -1.47 -12.54 29.92
N PHE A 71 -1.87 -12.18 28.70
CA PHE A 71 -1.27 -12.75 27.48
C PHE A 71 0.25 -12.58 27.48
N GLY A 72 0.97 -13.69 27.25
CA GLY A 72 2.43 -13.75 27.30
C GLY A 72 3.04 -14.04 28.69
N LYS A 73 2.23 -14.20 29.74
CA LYS A 73 2.66 -14.70 31.06
C LYS A 73 2.52 -16.24 31.12
N SER A 74 3.28 -16.87 32.01
CA SER A 74 3.09 -18.29 32.32
C SER A 74 1.67 -18.55 32.82
N VAL A 75 1.06 -19.68 32.42
CA VAL A 75 -0.30 -20.08 32.82
C VAL A 75 -0.44 -20.11 34.35
N SER A 76 0.62 -20.49 35.07
CA SER A 76 0.66 -20.52 36.53
C SER A 76 0.55 -19.15 37.21
N ALA A 77 0.76 -18.05 36.48
CA ALA A 77 0.69 -16.69 37.00
C ALA A 77 -0.66 -16.00 36.73
N LEU A 78 -1.60 -16.68 36.09
CA LEU A 78 -2.92 -16.14 35.73
C LEU A 78 -3.93 -16.43 36.83
N THR A 79 -4.77 -15.44 37.15
CA THR A 79 -5.96 -15.63 37.99
C THR A 79 -7.08 -16.23 37.16
N GLU A 80 -7.98 -17.00 37.78
CA GLU A 80 -9.11 -17.66 37.08
C GLU A 80 -9.98 -16.65 36.30
N ASN A 81 -10.31 -15.52 36.92
CA ASN A 81 -11.04 -14.43 36.24
C ASN A 81 -10.20 -13.77 35.13
N GLY A 82 -8.87 -13.75 35.25
CA GLY A 82 -7.99 -13.25 34.20
C GLY A 82 -7.99 -14.16 32.96
N VAL A 83 -8.04 -15.48 33.16
CA VAL A 83 -8.13 -16.46 32.07
C VAL A 83 -9.44 -16.30 31.28
N GLU A 84 -10.57 -16.15 31.98
CA GLU A 84 -11.87 -15.92 31.34
C GLU A 84 -11.84 -14.70 30.41
N HIS A 85 -11.41 -13.54 30.93
CA HIS A 85 -11.32 -12.34 30.11
C HIS A 85 -10.30 -12.47 28.97
N LEU A 86 -9.17 -13.14 29.21
CA LEU A 86 -8.16 -13.37 28.19
C LEU A 86 -8.73 -14.19 27.02
N VAL A 87 -9.43 -15.29 27.31
CA VAL A 87 -10.05 -16.14 26.28
C VAL A 87 -11.15 -15.40 25.54
N HIS A 88 -11.95 -14.59 26.25
CA HIS A 88 -12.96 -13.74 25.62
C HIS A 88 -12.35 -12.74 24.62
N TRP A 89 -11.30 -12.01 25.02
CA TRP A 89 -10.66 -11.04 24.10
C TRP A 89 -9.93 -11.72 22.94
N ALA A 90 -9.31 -12.89 23.18
CA ALA A 90 -8.70 -13.71 22.12
C ALA A 90 -9.73 -14.21 21.10
N TYR A 91 -10.92 -14.59 21.55
CA TYR A 91 -12.03 -14.94 20.66
C TYR A 91 -12.43 -13.77 19.75
N VAL A 92 -12.55 -12.58 20.32
CA VAL A 92 -12.92 -11.37 19.57
C VAL A 92 -11.84 -10.98 18.57
N SER A 93 -10.56 -11.03 18.96
CA SER A 93 -9.43 -10.70 18.08
C SER A 93 -9.29 -11.68 16.91
N GLU A 94 -9.56 -12.98 17.13
CA GLU A 94 -9.51 -13.98 16.06
C GLU A 94 -10.57 -13.74 14.98
N ILE A 95 -11.82 -13.44 15.39
CA ILE A 95 -12.91 -13.07 14.46
C ILE A 95 -12.55 -11.79 13.70
N GLN A 96 -12.06 -10.79 14.42
CA GLN A 96 -11.67 -9.50 13.85
C GLN A 96 -10.52 -9.65 12.83
N ALA A 97 -9.54 -10.53 13.08
CA ALA A 97 -8.46 -10.83 12.15
C ALA A 97 -8.98 -11.43 10.84
N VAL A 98 -9.86 -12.43 10.91
CA VAL A 98 -10.44 -13.09 9.72
C VAL A 98 -11.26 -12.11 8.89
N VAL A 99 -12.13 -11.32 9.53
CA VAL A 99 -12.94 -10.31 8.84
C VAL A 99 -12.04 -9.22 8.22
N GLY A 100 -11.00 -8.77 8.94
CA GLY A 100 -10.06 -7.77 8.44
C GLY A 100 -9.29 -8.23 7.20
N VAL A 101 -8.80 -9.48 7.20
CA VAL A 101 -8.13 -10.08 6.04
C VAL A 101 -9.09 -10.20 4.86
N MET A 102 -10.33 -10.65 5.08
CA MET A 102 -11.36 -10.74 4.03
C MET A 102 -11.61 -9.39 3.37
N ILE A 103 -11.79 -8.32 4.14
CA ILE A 103 -12.05 -6.98 3.59
C ILE A 103 -10.83 -6.43 2.83
N THR A 104 -9.63 -6.67 3.35
CA THR A 104 -8.37 -6.32 2.66
C THR A 104 -8.28 -7.01 1.30
N LYS A 105 -8.60 -8.30 1.24
CA LYS A 105 -8.64 -9.07 -0.01
C LYS A 105 -9.68 -8.54 -0.99
N ILE A 106 -10.88 -8.23 -0.52
CA ILE A 106 -11.92 -7.62 -1.35
C ILE A 106 -11.40 -6.31 -1.98
N SER A 107 -10.70 -5.47 -1.21
CA SER A 107 -10.08 -4.23 -1.72
C SER A 107 -9.05 -4.52 -2.83
N VAL A 108 -8.14 -5.48 -2.61
CA VAL A 108 -7.13 -5.88 -3.60
C VAL A 108 -7.77 -6.44 -4.87
N CYS A 109 -8.72 -7.37 -4.74
CA CYS A 109 -9.42 -7.97 -5.87
C CYS A 109 -10.15 -6.91 -6.70
N TRP A 110 -10.84 -5.97 -6.06
CA TRP A 110 -11.48 -4.84 -6.74
C TRP A 110 -10.47 -3.95 -7.47
N PHE A 111 -9.32 -3.70 -6.85
CA PHE A 111 -8.24 -2.95 -7.49
C PHE A 111 -7.72 -3.66 -8.75
N VAL A 112 -7.48 -4.98 -8.68
CA VAL A 112 -7.03 -5.77 -9.83
C VAL A 112 -8.11 -5.84 -10.92
N LEU A 113 -9.39 -5.97 -10.55
CA LEU A 113 -10.50 -5.90 -11.51
C LEU A 113 -10.55 -4.57 -12.25
N ARG A 114 -10.30 -3.45 -11.55
CA ARG A 114 -10.22 -2.12 -12.18
C ARG A 114 -9.01 -2.02 -13.10
N LEU A 115 -7.87 -2.62 -12.73
CA LEU A 115 -6.65 -2.62 -13.53
C LEU A 115 -6.80 -3.42 -14.84
N LEU A 116 -7.49 -4.56 -14.79
CA LEU A 116 -7.69 -5.43 -15.95
C LEU A 116 -8.60 -4.85 -17.04
N GLY A 117 -9.51 -3.95 -16.65
CA GLY A 117 -10.53 -3.42 -17.57
C GLY A 117 -11.46 -4.51 -18.13
N PRO A 118 -12.28 -4.20 -19.16
CA PRO A 118 -13.28 -5.12 -19.69
C PRO A 118 -12.71 -6.24 -20.58
N THR A 119 -11.46 -6.14 -21.02
CA THR A 119 -10.87 -6.98 -22.08
C THR A 119 -10.58 -8.42 -21.64
N HIS A 120 -10.13 -8.62 -20.40
CA HIS A 120 -9.63 -9.92 -19.93
C HIS A 120 -10.69 -10.72 -19.16
N ARG A 121 -11.72 -11.23 -19.88
CA ARG A 121 -12.89 -11.93 -19.27
C ARG A 121 -12.50 -13.10 -18.37
N TRP A 122 -11.55 -13.95 -18.78
CA TRP A 122 -11.13 -15.12 -18.00
C TRP A 122 -10.48 -14.73 -16.66
N MET A 123 -9.58 -13.73 -16.66
CA MET A 123 -8.92 -13.26 -15.44
C MET A 123 -9.92 -12.65 -14.46
N ARG A 124 -10.93 -11.95 -14.98
CA ARG A 124 -12.02 -11.40 -14.16
C ARG A 124 -12.84 -12.49 -13.49
N MET A 125 -13.16 -13.58 -14.21
CA MET A 125 -13.86 -14.72 -13.61
C MET A 125 -13.04 -15.34 -12.47
N VAL A 126 -11.72 -15.49 -12.65
CA VAL A 126 -10.83 -15.98 -11.59
C VAL A 126 -10.86 -15.07 -10.36
N ILE A 127 -10.82 -13.74 -10.54
CA ILE A 127 -10.86 -12.80 -9.40
C ILE A 127 -12.21 -12.83 -8.68
N TRP A 128 -13.32 -12.89 -9.43
CA TRP A 128 -14.64 -13.05 -8.82
C TRP A 128 -14.75 -14.36 -8.04
N ALA A 129 -14.17 -15.45 -8.56
CA ALA A 129 -14.09 -16.72 -7.85
C ALA A 129 -13.23 -16.58 -6.57
N CYS A 130 -12.08 -15.92 -6.62
CA CYS A 130 -11.25 -15.66 -5.44
C CYS A 130 -11.98 -14.83 -4.38
N MET A 131 -12.72 -13.80 -4.80
CA MET A 131 -13.53 -12.97 -3.89
C MET A 131 -14.65 -13.78 -3.25
N GLY A 132 -15.42 -14.52 -4.05
CA GLY A 132 -16.52 -15.35 -3.56
C GLY A 132 -16.02 -16.44 -2.61
N LEU A 133 -14.91 -17.09 -2.96
CA LEU A 133 -14.28 -18.11 -2.14
C LEU A 133 -13.76 -17.54 -0.80
N SER A 134 -13.10 -16.38 -0.83
CA SER A 134 -12.61 -15.71 0.39
C SER A 134 -13.76 -15.28 1.31
N PHE A 135 -14.85 -14.79 0.73
CA PHE A 135 -16.05 -14.43 1.49
C PHE A 135 -16.72 -15.66 2.10
N ALA A 136 -16.86 -16.74 1.32
CA ALA A 136 -17.48 -17.98 1.77
C ALA A 136 -16.69 -18.62 2.92
N THR A 137 -15.35 -18.68 2.83
CA THR A 137 -14.52 -19.24 3.91
C THR A 137 -14.53 -18.38 5.16
N ALA A 138 -14.46 -17.05 5.02
CA ALA A 138 -14.57 -16.14 6.17
C ALA A 138 -15.94 -16.25 6.85
N LEU A 139 -17.03 -16.30 6.08
CA LEU A 139 -18.38 -16.47 6.61
C LEU A 139 -18.54 -17.81 7.32
N MET A 140 -18.08 -18.91 6.70
CA MET A 140 -18.08 -20.24 7.31
C MET A 140 -17.33 -20.24 8.64
N TYR A 141 -16.16 -19.62 8.70
CA TYR A 141 -15.34 -19.54 9.91
C TYR A 141 -16.06 -18.74 11.02
N VAL A 142 -16.59 -17.55 10.69
CA VAL A 142 -17.33 -16.70 11.65
C VAL A 142 -18.57 -17.43 12.19
N LEU A 143 -19.33 -18.11 11.32
CA LEU A 143 -20.48 -18.91 11.76
C LEU A 143 -20.05 -20.08 12.66
N SER A 144 -18.94 -20.75 12.32
CA SER A 144 -18.39 -21.83 13.15
C SER A 144 -18.00 -21.33 14.54
N GLN A 145 -17.43 -20.13 14.64
CA GLN A 145 -17.09 -19.49 15.91
C GLN A 145 -18.31 -18.99 16.68
N ALA A 146 -19.37 -18.54 15.99
CA ALA A 146 -20.62 -18.15 16.63
C ALA A 146 -21.34 -19.34 17.29
N PHE A 147 -21.19 -20.53 16.74
CA PHE A 147 -21.78 -21.78 17.24
C PHE A 147 -20.76 -22.73 17.89
N VAL A 148 -19.60 -22.22 18.31
CA VAL A 148 -18.55 -23.03 18.93
C VAL A 148 -19.01 -23.70 20.23
N CYS A 149 -19.85 -23.01 21.01
CA CYS A 149 -20.45 -23.51 22.25
C CYS A 149 -21.91 -23.07 22.34
N ILE A 150 -22.74 -23.90 22.96
CA ILE A 150 -24.13 -23.57 23.30
C ILE A 150 -24.31 -23.75 24.82
N PRO A 151 -24.52 -22.66 25.59
CA PRO A 151 -24.45 -21.24 25.20
C PRO A 151 -23.02 -20.79 24.85
N LEU A 152 -22.86 -19.73 24.04
CA LEU A 152 -21.55 -19.21 23.61
C LEU A 152 -20.68 -18.80 24.80
N GLU A 153 -21.28 -18.32 25.89
CA GLU A 153 -20.59 -17.92 27.12
C GLU A 153 -19.75 -19.06 27.74
N ALA A 154 -20.15 -20.32 27.53
CA ALA A 154 -19.40 -21.48 28.01
C ALA A 154 -18.02 -21.64 27.33
N TYR A 155 -17.74 -20.89 26.26
CA TYR A 155 -16.43 -20.89 25.60
C TYR A 155 -15.34 -20.24 26.47
N TRP A 156 -15.65 -19.12 27.12
CA TRP A 156 -14.69 -18.38 27.96
C TRP A 156 -14.96 -18.52 29.46
N ASN A 157 -16.21 -18.76 29.88
CA ASN A 157 -16.59 -18.90 31.27
C ASN A 157 -16.79 -20.37 31.65
N PRO A 158 -15.82 -21.01 32.35
CA PRO A 158 -15.90 -22.43 32.71
C PRO A 158 -17.00 -22.73 33.73
N ARG A 159 -17.59 -21.72 34.38
CA ARG A 159 -18.69 -21.88 35.35
C ARG A 159 -20.04 -22.15 34.66
N VAL A 160 -20.15 -21.81 33.39
CA VAL A 160 -21.37 -22.00 32.60
C VAL A 160 -21.34 -23.39 31.96
N HIS A 161 -22.34 -24.21 32.26
CA HIS A 161 -22.46 -25.53 31.64
C HIS A 161 -22.95 -25.37 30.20
N GLY A 162 -22.12 -25.78 29.25
CA GLY A 162 -22.45 -25.74 27.83
C GLY A 162 -21.87 -26.93 27.07
N ARG A 163 -22.40 -27.18 25.87
CA ARG A 163 -21.84 -28.15 24.94
C ARG A 163 -21.03 -27.42 23.90
N CYS A 164 -19.73 -27.68 23.86
CA CYS A 164 -18.78 -27.10 22.91
C CYS A 164 -18.37 -28.13 21.85
N ILE A 165 -18.07 -27.66 20.65
CA ILE A 165 -17.48 -28.48 19.60
C ILE A 165 -16.06 -28.90 19.99
N SER A 166 -15.63 -30.06 19.50
CA SER A 166 -14.29 -30.58 19.84
C SER A 166 -13.19 -29.70 19.23
N LYS A 167 -12.04 -29.61 19.89
CA LYS A 167 -10.85 -28.93 19.35
C LYS A 167 -10.43 -29.49 17.98
N GLN A 168 -10.64 -30.79 17.76
CA GLN A 168 -10.37 -31.44 16.48
C GLN A 168 -11.27 -30.87 15.38
N THR A 169 -12.57 -30.72 15.64
CA THR A 169 -13.53 -30.13 14.69
C THR A 169 -13.15 -28.69 14.32
N ILE A 170 -12.70 -27.89 15.30
CA ILE A 170 -12.22 -26.52 15.06
C ILE A 170 -10.99 -26.53 14.14
N SER A 171 -10.03 -27.42 14.41
CA SER A 171 -8.84 -27.59 13.56
C SER A 171 -9.19 -28.04 12.13
N ASP A 172 -10.17 -28.94 11.99
CA ASP A 172 -10.63 -29.45 10.68
C ASP A 172 -11.32 -28.36 9.83
N ILE A 173 -11.88 -27.32 10.47
CA ILE A 173 -12.47 -26.14 9.80
C ILE A 173 -11.39 -25.09 9.48
N LEU A 174 -10.43 -24.90 10.38
CA LEU A 174 -9.33 -23.94 10.23
C LEU A 174 -8.39 -24.32 9.07
N LEU A 175 -8.09 -25.60 8.89
CA LEU A 175 -7.11 -26.03 7.91
C LEU A 175 -7.53 -25.69 6.45
N PRO A 176 -8.74 -26.05 5.98
CA PRO A 176 -9.23 -25.64 4.66
C PRO A 176 -9.31 -24.11 4.49
N THR A 177 -9.67 -23.40 5.56
CA THR A 177 -9.75 -21.92 5.56
C THR A 177 -8.38 -21.31 5.29
N ASN A 178 -7.34 -21.78 5.98
CA ASN A 178 -5.96 -21.32 5.79
C ASN A 178 -5.41 -21.67 4.41
N ILE A 179 -5.65 -22.89 3.91
CA ILE A 179 -5.22 -23.32 2.57
C ILE A 179 -5.85 -22.40 1.51
N THR A 180 -7.15 -22.15 1.62
CA THR A 180 -7.88 -21.28 0.72
C THR A 180 -7.36 -19.85 0.78
N ASN A 181 -7.01 -19.38 1.98
CA ASN A 181 -6.42 -18.06 2.16
C ASN A 181 -5.11 -17.91 1.39
N VAL A 182 -4.22 -18.89 1.50
CA VAL A 182 -2.93 -18.91 0.78
C VAL A 182 -3.15 -18.98 -0.73
N VAL A 183 -3.98 -19.92 -1.21
CA VAL A 183 -4.23 -20.11 -2.65
C VAL A 183 -4.79 -18.83 -3.29
N THR A 184 -5.72 -18.16 -2.62
CA THR A 184 -6.31 -16.92 -3.14
C THR A 184 -5.32 -15.77 -3.18
N GLU A 185 -4.37 -15.66 -2.25
CA GLU A 185 -3.32 -14.64 -2.25
C GLU A 185 -2.33 -14.83 -3.41
N PHE A 186 -1.82 -16.05 -3.58
CA PHE A 186 -0.94 -16.37 -4.71
C PHE A 186 -1.63 -16.10 -6.04
N THR A 187 -2.91 -16.45 -6.15
CA THR A 187 -3.68 -16.20 -7.37
C THR A 187 -3.84 -14.69 -7.62
N CYS A 188 -4.16 -13.90 -6.60
CA CYS A 188 -4.29 -12.45 -6.72
C CYS A 188 -2.96 -11.76 -7.06
N ALA A 189 -1.82 -12.29 -6.61
CA ALA A 189 -0.49 -11.78 -6.95
C ALA A 189 -0.02 -12.20 -8.36
N ALA A 190 -0.34 -13.44 -8.78
CA ALA A 190 0.08 -13.98 -10.07
C ALA A 190 -0.65 -13.37 -11.27
N LEU A 191 -1.92 -12.97 -11.10
CA LEU A 191 -2.71 -12.37 -12.18
C LEU A 191 -2.12 -11.07 -12.75
N PRO A 192 -1.81 -10.03 -11.93
CA PRO A 192 -1.17 -8.83 -12.44
C PRO A 192 0.23 -9.13 -13.00
N PHE A 193 0.97 -10.09 -12.43
CA PHE A 193 2.27 -10.51 -12.96
C PHE A 193 2.17 -10.99 -14.41
N TYR A 194 1.24 -11.90 -14.67
CA TYR A 194 0.99 -12.44 -16.01
C TYR A 194 0.54 -11.34 -16.97
N LEU A 195 -0.32 -10.40 -16.55
CA LEU A 195 -0.73 -9.29 -17.41
C LEU A 195 0.47 -8.43 -17.83
N ILE A 196 1.36 -8.14 -16.89
CA ILE A 196 2.47 -7.18 -17.07
C ILE A 196 3.64 -7.79 -17.84
N SER A 197 3.80 -9.12 -17.79
CA SER A 197 4.80 -9.81 -18.60
C SER A 197 4.50 -9.69 -20.10
N HIS A 198 3.22 -9.77 -20.48
CA HIS A 198 2.77 -9.74 -21.88
C HIS A 198 2.47 -8.34 -22.42
N LEU A 199 2.34 -7.31 -21.56
CA LEU A 199 1.98 -5.96 -21.99
C LEU A 199 3.22 -5.10 -22.30
N GLN A 200 3.20 -4.44 -23.47
CA GLN A 200 4.25 -3.52 -23.90
C GLN A 200 4.11 -2.17 -23.18
N MET A 201 4.74 -2.05 -22.00
CA MET A 201 4.79 -0.82 -21.20
C MET A 201 6.18 -0.18 -21.22
N LYS A 202 6.26 1.12 -20.92
CA LYS A 202 7.53 1.84 -20.69
C LYS A 202 8.31 1.16 -19.55
N SER A 203 9.61 0.97 -19.72
CA SER A 203 10.44 0.21 -18.77
C SER A 203 10.46 0.78 -17.35
N SER A 204 10.32 2.11 -17.17
CA SER A 204 10.16 2.73 -15.84
C SER A 204 8.91 2.26 -15.11
N ASP A 205 7.84 2.06 -15.87
CA ASP A 205 6.53 1.75 -15.36
C ASP A 205 6.40 0.27 -15.05
N LYS A 206 6.97 -0.56 -15.94
CA LYS A 206 7.08 -2.01 -15.78
C LYS A 206 7.88 -2.39 -14.53
N LYS A 207 9.02 -1.73 -14.28
CA LYS A 207 9.86 -1.99 -13.09
C LYS A 207 9.09 -1.77 -11.80
N LEU A 208 8.35 -0.67 -11.66
CA LEU A 208 7.62 -0.47 -10.40
C LEU A 208 6.44 -1.43 -10.24
N LEU A 209 5.72 -1.72 -11.33
CA LEU A 209 4.62 -2.67 -11.28
C LEU A 209 5.12 -4.06 -10.84
N LEU A 210 6.31 -4.47 -11.31
CA LEU A 210 7.00 -5.68 -10.84
C LEU A 210 7.35 -5.62 -9.34
N VAL A 211 7.79 -4.47 -8.82
CA VAL A 211 8.06 -4.30 -7.38
C VAL A 211 6.77 -4.47 -6.56
N LEU A 212 5.65 -3.89 -7.00
CA LEU A 212 4.36 -4.04 -6.31
C LEU A 212 3.88 -5.49 -6.31
N ILE A 213 4.05 -6.19 -7.43
CA ILE A 213 3.77 -7.62 -7.53
C ILE A 213 4.66 -8.43 -6.59
N ALA A 214 5.95 -8.10 -6.50
CA ALA A 214 6.87 -8.77 -5.60
C ALA A 214 6.42 -8.64 -4.13
N PHE A 215 5.94 -7.46 -3.72
CA PHE A 215 5.32 -7.30 -2.40
C PHE A 215 4.07 -8.17 -2.21
N GLY A 216 3.25 -8.37 -3.25
CA GLY A 216 2.12 -9.30 -3.20
C GLY A 216 2.54 -10.76 -3.02
N PHE A 217 3.64 -11.20 -3.65
CA PHE A 217 4.20 -12.54 -3.41
C PHE A 217 4.84 -12.69 -2.02
N LEU A 218 5.47 -11.63 -1.51
CA LEU A 218 5.98 -11.61 -0.14
C LEU A 218 4.84 -11.75 0.88
N ASP A 219 3.73 -11.05 0.67
CA ASP A 219 2.51 -11.14 1.49
C ASP A 219 1.91 -12.56 1.46
N ALA A 220 1.82 -13.15 0.27
CA ALA A 220 1.35 -14.54 0.13
C ALA A 220 2.29 -15.55 0.85
N SER A 221 3.60 -15.26 0.89
CA SER A 221 4.59 -16.09 1.58
C SER A 221 4.49 -15.97 3.10
N THR A 222 4.19 -14.78 3.64
CA THR A 222 3.98 -14.59 5.07
C THR A 222 2.72 -15.30 5.56
N SER A 223 1.67 -15.38 4.74
CA SER A 223 0.49 -16.20 5.06
C SER A 223 0.77 -17.70 5.10
N ILE A 224 1.72 -18.21 4.30
CA ILE A 224 2.16 -19.62 4.43
C ILE A 224 2.82 -19.83 5.79
N ALA A 225 3.76 -18.93 6.17
CA ALA A 225 4.44 -19.03 7.46
C ALA A 225 3.44 -19.00 8.62
N GLN A 226 2.46 -18.09 8.56
CA GLN A 226 1.36 -18.04 9.52
C GLN A 226 0.58 -19.37 9.57
N ALA A 227 0.18 -19.91 8.43
CA ALA A 227 -0.61 -21.16 8.37
C ALA A 227 0.16 -22.36 8.95
N VAL A 228 1.47 -22.45 8.69
CA VAL A 228 2.33 -23.50 9.24
C VAL A 228 2.45 -23.37 10.76
N LEU A 229 2.69 -22.16 11.26
CA LEU A 229 2.81 -21.91 12.70
C LEU A 229 1.49 -22.18 13.42
N VAL A 230 0.36 -21.76 12.88
CA VAL A 230 -0.95 -22.06 13.48
C VAL A 230 -1.17 -23.57 13.58
N ARG A 231 -0.80 -24.34 12.54
CA ARG A 231 -0.92 -25.80 12.56
C ARG A 231 0.00 -26.46 13.57
N GLU A 232 1.27 -26.07 13.61
CA GLU A 232 2.27 -26.64 14.51
C GLU A 232 1.87 -26.43 15.98
N TYR A 233 1.46 -25.20 16.32
CA TYR A 233 1.09 -24.83 17.68
C TYR A 233 -0.35 -25.25 18.05
N ALA A 234 -1.22 -25.57 17.09
CA ALA A 234 -2.49 -26.23 17.36
C ALA A 234 -2.31 -27.71 17.77
N THR A 235 -1.25 -28.36 17.29
CA THR A 235 -0.94 -29.77 17.61
C THR A 235 -0.01 -29.95 18.80
N ALA A 236 0.83 -28.95 19.10
CA ALA A 236 1.69 -28.96 20.26
C ALA A 236 0.86 -28.65 21.51
N SER A 237 0.85 -29.57 22.48
CA SER A 237 0.19 -29.43 23.79
C SER A 237 0.85 -28.37 24.71
N GLY A 238 1.26 -27.23 24.17
CA GLY A 238 2.00 -26.17 24.86
C GLY A 238 1.31 -24.80 24.77
N PRO A 239 1.35 -23.97 25.83
CA PRO A 239 0.62 -22.70 25.93
C PRO A 239 1.27 -21.50 25.20
N ASP A 240 2.31 -21.70 24.38
CA ASP A 240 3.03 -20.60 23.73
C ASP A 240 2.33 -20.14 22.42
N LEU A 241 1.05 -19.75 22.51
CA LEU A 241 0.27 -19.15 21.42
C LEU A 241 0.77 -17.76 20.99
N VAL A 242 1.69 -17.18 21.77
CA VAL A 242 2.25 -15.84 21.56
C VAL A 242 2.97 -15.73 20.21
N TYR A 243 3.70 -16.77 19.80
CA TYR A 243 4.51 -16.72 18.57
C TYR A 243 3.66 -16.71 17.28
N PRO A 244 2.64 -17.58 17.13
CA PRO A 244 1.65 -17.45 16.07
C PRO A 244 0.98 -16.07 16.02
N THR A 245 0.61 -15.49 17.17
CA THR A 245 -0.06 -14.17 17.25
C THR A 245 0.79 -13.05 16.66
N TYR A 246 2.12 -13.07 16.85
CA TYR A 246 3.01 -12.09 16.22
C TYR A 246 2.88 -12.09 14.70
N TRP A 247 2.89 -13.28 14.10
CA TRP A 247 2.82 -13.44 12.66
C TRP A 247 1.46 -13.07 12.10
N VAL A 248 0.37 -13.36 12.82
CA VAL A 248 -0.99 -12.92 12.44
C VAL A 248 -1.06 -11.40 12.36
N ILE A 249 -0.56 -10.69 13.39
CA ILE A 249 -0.57 -9.22 13.46
C ILE A 249 0.27 -8.61 12.34
N VAL A 250 1.50 -9.11 12.17
CA VAL A 250 2.42 -8.64 11.12
C VAL A 250 1.81 -8.86 9.74
N ASN A 251 1.27 -10.05 9.48
CA ASN A 251 0.68 -10.39 8.19
C ASN A 251 -0.51 -9.48 7.88
N GLN A 252 -1.47 -9.34 8.80
CA GLN A 252 -2.66 -8.50 8.59
C GLN A 252 -2.29 -7.04 8.26
N ASN A 253 -1.38 -6.42 9.02
CA ASN A 253 -0.96 -5.05 8.77
C ASN A 253 -0.11 -4.91 7.50
N PHE A 254 0.71 -5.93 7.19
CA PHE A 254 1.50 -5.97 5.96
C PHE A 254 0.60 -6.06 4.72
N SER A 255 -0.43 -6.91 4.74
CA SER A 255 -1.41 -7.01 3.64
C SER A 255 -2.11 -5.68 3.39
N ILE A 256 -2.44 -4.90 4.44
CA ILE A 256 -3.02 -3.56 4.29
C ILE A 256 -2.05 -2.61 3.59
N VAL A 257 -0.75 -2.66 3.94
CA VAL A 257 0.30 -1.85 3.30
C VAL A 257 0.44 -2.21 1.82
N VAL A 258 0.55 -3.52 1.51
CA VAL A 258 0.68 -4.02 0.15
C VAL A 258 -0.54 -3.67 -0.70
N ALA A 259 -1.75 -3.84 -0.16
CA ALA A 259 -3.00 -3.42 -0.81
C ALA A 259 -3.06 -1.90 -1.07
N SER A 260 -2.43 -1.11 -0.19
CA SER A 260 -2.40 0.35 -0.30
C SER A 260 -1.39 0.88 -1.33
N ALA A 261 -0.31 0.14 -1.59
CA ALA A 261 0.82 0.59 -2.41
C ALA A 261 0.46 1.02 -3.85
N PRO A 262 -0.41 0.30 -4.61
CA PRO A 262 -0.79 0.73 -5.95
C PRO A 262 -1.56 2.06 -6.01
N GLY A 263 -2.35 2.36 -4.96
CA GLY A 263 -3.10 3.61 -4.85
C GLY A 263 -2.21 4.82 -4.63
N CYS A 264 -1.19 4.69 -3.78
CA CYS A 264 -0.17 5.72 -3.57
C CYS A 264 0.66 5.96 -4.83
N TRP A 265 1.01 4.89 -5.55
CA TRP A 265 1.83 4.98 -6.77
C TRP A 265 1.21 5.86 -7.86
N HIS A 266 -0.08 5.65 -8.16
CA HIS A 266 -0.78 6.39 -9.21
C HIS A 266 -0.67 7.91 -8.97
N PHE A 267 -0.78 8.33 -7.72
CA PHE A 267 -0.66 9.72 -7.33
C PHE A 267 0.77 10.26 -7.36
N ILE A 268 1.76 9.48 -6.89
CA ILE A 268 3.18 9.86 -7.00
C ILE A 268 3.55 10.13 -8.46
N ARG A 269 3.00 9.36 -9.41
CA ARG A 269 3.17 9.64 -10.84
C ARG A 269 2.53 10.94 -11.30
N LEU A 270 1.30 11.24 -10.87
CA LEU A 270 0.61 12.48 -11.21
C LEU A 270 1.39 13.70 -10.69
N MET A 271 1.89 13.63 -9.45
CA MET A 271 2.74 14.68 -8.89
C MET A 271 4.07 14.83 -9.65
N ASN A 272 4.74 13.72 -9.97
CA ASN A 272 6.00 13.74 -10.71
C ASN A 272 5.82 14.25 -12.15
N GLY A 273 4.66 13.99 -12.77
CA GLY A 273 4.27 14.57 -14.05
C GLY A 273 4.13 16.09 -13.98
N HIS A 274 3.41 16.60 -12.98
CA HIS A 274 3.27 18.03 -12.74
C HIS A 274 4.61 18.71 -12.40
N VAL A 275 5.47 18.09 -11.59
CA VAL A 275 6.81 18.62 -11.28
C VAL A 275 7.72 18.67 -12.51
N LYS A 276 7.66 17.66 -13.40
CA LYS A 276 8.37 17.68 -14.68
C LYS A 276 7.82 18.76 -15.63
N GLN A 277 6.52 19.00 -15.65
CA GLN A 277 5.87 20.04 -16.45
C GLN A 277 6.17 21.47 -15.94
N ILE A 278 6.27 21.65 -14.62
CA ILE A 278 6.71 22.91 -14.00
C ILE A 278 8.19 23.16 -14.30
N ARG A 279 9.05 22.14 -14.20
CA ARG A 279 10.47 22.24 -14.58
C ARG A 279 10.67 22.55 -16.06
N SER A 280 9.90 21.93 -16.96
CA SER A 280 10.01 22.20 -18.40
C SER A 280 9.43 23.56 -18.81
N SER A 281 8.39 24.04 -18.13
CA SER A 281 7.86 25.41 -18.31
C SER A 281 8.86 26.46 -17.85
N SER A 282 9.51 26.23 -16.71
CA SER A 282 10.58 27.11 -16.19
C SER A 282 11.78 27.18 -17.17
N GLN A 283 12.19 26.05 -17.77
CA GLN A 283 13.23 26.02 -18.82
C GLN A 283 12.82 26.71 -20.14
N LYS A 284 11.54 26.67 -20.52
CA LYS A 284 11.02 27.39 -21.70
C LYS A 284 11.00 28.90 -21.50
N THR A 285 10.67 29.41 -20.31
CA THR A 285 10.77 30.84 -19.99
C THR A 285 12.21 31.36 -20.06
N THR A 286 13.21 30.59 -19.61
CA THR A 286 14.61 31.01 -19.66
C THR A 286 15.18 31.05 -21.09
N SER A 287 14.81 30.08 -21.93
CA SER A 287 15.24 29.99 -23.34
C SER A 287 14.54 30.98 -24.27
N THR A 288 13.29 31.38 -23.95
CA THR A 288 12.59 32.42 -24.72
C THR A 288 13.18 33.81 -24.44
N SER A 289 13.61 34.09 -23.20
CA SER A 289 14.26 35.37 -22.87
C SER A 289 15.63 35.53 -23.56
N SER A 290 16.42 34.45 -23.70
CA SER A 290 17.73 34.49 -24.35
C SER A 290 17.63 34.55 -25.88
N SER A 291 16.60 33.92 -26.47
CA SER A 291 16.25 34.06 -27.89
C SER A 291 15.77 35.48 -28.24
N GLN A 292 14.86 36.06 -27.46
CA GLN A 292 14.39 37.44 -27.66
C GLN A 292 15.50 38.48 -27.45
N ARG A 293 16.41 38.28 -26.49
CA ARG A 293 17.60 39.15 -26.33
C ARG A 293 18.54 39.07 -27.53
N ARG A 294 18.80 37.88 -28.08
CA ARG A 294 19.63 37.72 -29.30
C ARG A 294 18.98 38.33 -30.54
N LEU A 295 17.66 38.18 -30.70
CA LEU A 295 16.91 38.82 -31.80
C LEU A 295 16.88 40.35 -31.67
N GLY A 296 16.75 40.89 -30.46
CA GLY A 296 16.81 42.33 -30.20
C GLY A 296 18.21 42.92 -30.45
N VAL A 297 19.26 42.23 -29.99
CA VAL A 297 20.66 42.63 -30.23
C VAL A 297 20.99 42.59 -31.72
N ASN A 298 20.58 41.56 -32.45
CA ASN A 298 20.79 41.47 -33.90
C ASN A 298 20.04 42.56 -34.69
N LYS A 299 18.82 42.94 -34.27
CA LYS A 299 18.09 44.05 -34.92
C LYS A 299 18.75 45.40 -34.65
N ALA A 300 19.25 45.62 -33.43
CA ALA A 300 19.96 46.85 -33.07
C ALA A 300 21.30 46.98 -33.79
N SER A 301 22.08 45.90 -33.90
CA SER A 301 23.36 45.92 -34.64
C SER A 301 23.17 46.08 -36.14
N VAL A 302 22.12 45.49 -36.74
CA VAL A 302 21.76 45.73 -38.15
C VAL A 302 21.31 47.17 -38.39
N ALA A 303 20.57 47.78 -37.45
CA ALA A 303 20.15 49.17 -37.56
C ALA A 303 21.34 50.14 -37.46
N LEU A 304 22.29 49.89 -36.54
CA LEU A 304 23.51 50.70 -36.40
C LEU A 304 24.39 50.60 -37.65
N LYS A 305 24.57 49.39 -38.20
CA LYS A 305 25.34 49.21 -39.43
C LYS A 305 24.72 49.96 -40.63
N LYS A 306 23.38 49.99 -40.70
CA LYS A 306 22.66 50.75 -41.74
C LYS A 306 22.77 52.27 -41.59
N ILE A 307 22.99 52.78 -40.37
CA ILE A 307 23.26 54.20 -40.11
C ILE A 307 24.71 54.54 -40.48
N GLU A 308 25.65 53.66 -40.13
CA GLU A 308 27.07 53.78 -40.47
C GLU A 308 27.29 53.79 -41.99
N ASP A 309 26.67 52.86 -42.72
CA ASP A 309 26.71 52.81 -44.19
C ASP A 309 26.11 54.08 -44.84
N ARG A 310 25.07 54.67 -44.22
CA ARG A 310 24.49 55.95 -44.68
C ARG A 310 25.39 57.15 -44.42
N GLN A 311 26.14 57.16 -43.32
CA GLN A 311 27.10 58.23 -43.04
C GLN A 311 28.31 58.13 -43.98
N TYR A 312 28.77 56.92 -44.30
CA TYR A 312 29.85 56.71 -45.27
C TYR A 312 29.45 57.17 -46.68
N SER A 313 28.24 56.81 -47.14
CA SER A 313 27.72 57.25 -48.45
C SER A 313 27.48 58.77 -48.56
N MET A 314 27.23 59.47 -47.45
CA MET A 314 27.18 60.94 -47.42
C MET A 314 28.57 61.60 -47.36
N GLY A 315 29.58 60.89 -46.88
CA GLY A 315 30.97 61.35 -46.85
C GLY A 315 31.59 61.41 -48.24
N ASP A 316 31.34 60.41 -49.08
CA ASP A 316 31.86 60.35 -50.46
C ASP A 316 31.26 61.43 -51.37
N HIS A 317 29.99 61.80 -51.14
CA HIS A 317 29.37 62.91 -51.89
C HIS A 317 29.96 64.29 -51.54
N LYS A 318 30.60 64.46 -50.38
CA LYS A 318 31.24 65.73 -50.01
C LYS A 318 32.67 65.88 -50.50
N TYR A 319 33.34 64.79 -50.90
CA TYR A 319 34.69 64.84 -51.48
C TYR A 319 34.68 64.88 -53.01
N GLY A 320 33.63 64.40 -53.68
CA GLY A 320 33.49 64.50 -55.14
C GLY A 320 33.15 65.90 -55.68
N GLU A 321 32.72 66.84 -54.83
CA GLU A 321 32.29 68.19 -55.25
C GLU A 321 33.33 69.29 -55.00
N LEU A 322 34.51 68.93 -54.46
CA LEU A 322 35.61 69.87 -54.19
C LEU A 322 36.74 69.80 -55.23
N ASP A 323 36.81 68.76 -56.06
CA ASP A 323 37.88 68.61 -57.06
C ASP A 323 37.57 69.29 -58.42
N ASP A 324 36.29 69.59 -58.70
CA ASP A 324 35.87 70.22 -59.97
C ASP A 324 35.82 71.76 -59.94
N ARG A 325 36.21 72.40 -58.82
CA ARG A 325 36.15 73.88 -58.67
C ARG A 325 37.50 74.60 -58.67
N SER A 326 38.62 73.92 -58.94
CA SER A 326 39.96 74.54 -58.90
C SER A 326 40.60 74.82 -60.28
N VAL A 327 39.92 74.52 -61.40
CA VAL A 327 40.47 74.77 -62.76
C VAL A 327 39.60 75.74 -63.55
N ALA A 328 39.49 76.99 -63.10
CA ALA A 328 39.07 78.10 -63.95
C ALA A 328 39.30 79.45 -63.27
N THR A 329 40.55 79.92 -63.20
CA THR A 329 40.90 81.35 -63.26
C THR A 329 42.41 81.55 -63.17
N SER A 330 42.99 82.11 -64.23
CA SER A 330 44.00 83.20 -64.22
C SER A 330 45.18 82.97 -65.19
N VAL A 331 45.12 83.77 -66.27
CA VAL A 331 46.21 84.38 -67.08
C VAL A 331 47.10 83.46 -67.92
#